data_AF-A0A7L4I9A9-F1
#
_entry.id   AF-A0A7L4I9A9-F1
#
_cell.length_a   1.000
_cell.length_b   1.000
_cell.length_c   1.000
_cell.angle_alpha   90.00
_cell.angle_beta   90.00
_cell.angle_gamma   90.00
#
_symmetry.space_group_name_H-M   'P 1'
#
loop_
_entity.id
_entity.type
_entity.pdbx_description
1 polymer ?
#
loop_
_entity_poly.entity_id
_entity_poly.type
_entity_poly.pdbx_seq_one_letter_code
_entity_poly.pdbx_strand_id
1 'polypeptide(L)'
;DEEEERWVGPLPGEAAQAKKRRVLEFERVYLENLPCASMYERSYMHRDVITHVACTKTDFIITASHDGHVKFWKKIEEGIEFVKHFRSHLGVIESIAVSSEGALFCSVGDDKAMKVFDVVNFDMINMLKLGYYPGQCEWVYCPGDAISSVATSEKSTGKIFIYDGRGNNQPLHVFDKLHTSSLTQIRLNPVYKVVVSSDKSGMIEYWTGTPHEYKFPKNVNWEYKTDTDLYEFAKCKAYPSSISFSPDGKKMATLGSDRKVRIFRFLTGKLMRVFDESLSMFTELQQMRQQLPDMEFGRRMAVERELEKVDAVRLINIIFDETGHFVLYGTMLGIKVINVETNRCIRILGKQENIRMMQLALFQGVAKKHRAAITIEMKASENPVLQNIQADPTVICTAFKKNRFYMFTKREPEDTKSADSDRDVFNEKPSKEEVMAATQAEGPKRVSDSAIIHTSMGDIHIKLFPVE
;
A
#
# COMPACT_ATOMS: atom_id res chain seq x y z
N ASP A 1 -44.63 -26.44 53.84
CA ASP A 1 -43.29 -26.31 53.28
C ASP A 1 -43.34 -26.45 51.78
N GLU A 2 -43.62 -25.29 51.17
CA GLU A 2 -43.20 -24.77 49.87
C GLU A 2 -42.98 -25.74 48.68
N GLU A 3 -44.02 -25.76 47.84
CA GLU A 3 -44.02 -25.71 46.37
C GLU A 3 -42.71 -26.07 45.63
N GLU A 4 -42.65 -27.31 45.15
CA GLU A 4 -41.88 -27.66 43.95
C GLU A 4 -42.51 -27.01 42.71
N GLU A 5 -42.13 -25.76 42.40
CA GLU A 5 -42.34 -25.20 41.07
C GLU A 5 -41.51 -26.02 40.05
N ARG A 6 -42.18 -26.93 39.35
CA ARG A 6 -41.62 -27.60 38.17
C ARG A 6 -41.40 -26.57 37.06
N TRP A 7 -40.17 -26.07 36.98
CA TRP A 7 -39.69 -25.22 35.90
C TRP A 7 -39.76 -25.96 34.56
N VAL A 8 -40.68 -25.55 33.66
CA VAL A 8 -40.78 -26.06 32.28
C VAL A 8 -40.27 -24.98 31.32
N GLY A 9 -38.96 -24.98 31.10
CA GLY A 9 -38.28 -24.09 30.15
C GLY A 9 -36.79 -24.45 30.04
N PRO A 10 -36.11 -24.15 28.91
CA PRO A 10 -34.70 -24.46 28.77
C PRO A 10 -33.88 -23.74 29.84
N LEU A 11 -33.10 -24.49 30.60
CA LEU A 11 -32.13 -23.95 31.56
C LEU A 11 -31.21 -22.96 30.82
N PRO A 12 -30.94 -21.76 31.37
CA PRO A 12 -29.91 -20.88 30.84
C PRO A 12 -28.58 -21.64 30.89
N GLY A 13 -28.10 -22.13 29.74
CA GLY A 13 -26.78 -22.76 29.65
C GLY A 13 -25.72 -21.77 30.13
N GLU A 14 -24.72 -22.27 30.85
CA GLU A 14 -23.57 -21.47 31.28
C GLU A 14 -23.10 -20.59 30.13
N ALA A 15 -23.11 -19.27 30.33
CA ALA A 15 -22.64 -18.32 29.34
C ALA A 15 -21.27 -18.78 28.86
N ALA A 16 -21.16 -19.10 27.56
CA ALA A 16 -19.94 -19.63 26.97
C ALA A 16 -18.75 -18.80 27.46
N GLN A 17 -17.82 -19.43 28.19
CA GLN A 17 -16.71 -18.73 28.82
C GLN A 17 -16.07 -17.81 27.79
N ALA A 18 -16.04 -16.51 28.10
CA ALA A 18 -15.52 -15.51 27.18
C ALA A 18 -14.09 -15.92 26.79
N LYS A 19 -13.90 -16.28 25.52
CA LYS A 19 -12.59 -16.71 25.01
C LYS A 19 -11.55 -15.68 25.43
N LYS A 20 -10.48 -16.12 26.12
CA LYS A 20 -9.38 -15.23 26.54
C LYS A 20 -8.98 -14.37 25.35
N ARG A 21 -9.10 -13.06 25.54
CA ARG A 21 -8.81 -12.08 24.50
C ARG A 21 -7.33 -12.20 24.14
N ARG A 22 -7.04 -12.42 22.87
CA ARG A 22 -5.64 -12.44 22.38
C ARG A 22 -5.06 -11.05 22.60
N VAL A 23 -3.87 -11.01 23.17
CA VAL A 23 -3.08 -9.80 23.41
C VAL A 23 -1.75 -10.02 22.70
N LEU A 24 -1.32 -9.03 21.94
CA LEU A 24 0.02 -9.02 21.37
C LEU A 24 0.97 -8.48 22.45
N GLU A 25 1.97 -9.27 22.81
CA GLU A 25 3.01 -8.82 23.74
C GLU A 25 3.81 -7.66 23.12
N PHE A 26 4.18 -6.66 23.93
CA PHE A 26 4.91 -5.47 23.48
C PHE A 26 4.28 -4.64 22.35
N GLU A 27 2.95 -4.71 22.18
CA GLU A 27 2.20 -3.97 21.13
C GLU A 27 2.57 -2.48 21.04
N ARG A 28 2.83 -1.82 22.18
CA ARG A 28 3.22 -0.41 22.22
C ARG A 28 4.52 -0.12 21.46
N VAL A 29 5.55 -0.95 21.64
CA VAL A 29 6.87 -0.77 20.99
C VAL A 29 6.73 -0.93 19.48
N TYR A 30 5.90 -1.87 19.03
CA TYR A 30 5.66 -2.03 17.60
C TYR A 30 4.88 -0.85 17.01
N LEU A 31 3.92 -0.29 17.76
CA LEU A 31 3.18 0.90 17.35
C LEU A 31 4.01 2.18 17.33
N GLU A 32 5.09 2.24 18.10
CA GLU A 32 6.10 3.31 18.01
C GLU A 32 6.93 3.22 16.72
N ASN A 33 7.05 2.04 16.11
CA ASN A 33 7.68 1.87 14.80
C ASN A 33 6.70 2.06 13.63
N LEU A 34 5.50 2.60 13.86
CA LEU A 34 4.53 2.93 12.82
C LEU A 34 4.19 4.43 12.90
N PRO A 35 3.85 5.06 11.76
CA PRO A 35 3.41 6.44 11.77
C PRO A 35 2.14 6.61 12.61
N CYS A 36 2.01 7.80 13.20
CA CYS A 36 0.88 8.15 14.07
C CYS A 36 0.14 9.41 13.63
N ALA A 37 0.71 10.21 12.72
CA ALA A 37 0.08 11.44 12.27
C ALA A 37 -1.26 11.18 11.58
N SER A 38 -2.22 12.03 11.89
CA SER A 38 -3.56 12.02 11.31
C SER A 38 -3.59 12.66 9.92
N MET A 39 -2.75 13.67 9.70
CA MET A 39 -2.52 14.34 8.42
C MET A 39 -1.19 13.92 7.80
N TYR A 40 -0.98 14.24 6.52
CA TYR A 40 0.33 14.03 5.88
C TYR A 40 1.30 15.16 6.25
N GLU A 41 2.58 14.84 6.37
CA GLU A 41 3.64 15.80 6.70
C GLU A 41 4.03 16.63 5.47
N ARG A 42 4.28 15.97 4.34
CA ARG A 42 4.65 16.61 3.07
C ARG A 42 4.11 15.85 1.87
N SER A 43 3.88 16.56 0.78
CA SER A 43 3.58 15.98 -0.53
C SER A 43 4.59 16.43 -1.60
N TYR A 44 4.83 15.56 -2.58
CA TYR A 44 5.73 15.83 -3.71
C TYR A 44 5.04 15.42 -5.01
N MET A 45 5.45 16.03 -6.13
CA MET A 45 4.75 15.92 -7.42
C MET A 45 5.55 15.26 -8.56
N HIS A 46 4.78 14.63 -9.43
CA HIS A 46 5.11 14.25 -10.81
C HIS A 46 4.32 15.13 -11.78
N ARG A 47 4.60 14.99 -13.08
CA ARG A 47 3.87 15.71 -14.13
C ARG A 47 2.49 15.12 -14.37
N ASP A 48 2.36 13.80 -14.26
CA ASP A 48 1.11 13.07 -14.40
C ASP A 48 0.80 12.26 -13.13
N VAL A 49 -0.34 11.57 -13.12
CA VAL A 49 -0.84 10.76 -12.02
C VAL A 49 0.17 9.68 -11.61
N ILE A 50 0.43 9.58 -10.31
CA ILE A 50 1.35 8.57 -9.78
C ILE A 50 0.59 7.27 -9.57
N THR A 51 1.00 6.22 -10.27
CA THR A 51 0.34 4.91 -10.23
C THR A 51 0.95 4.02 -9.16
N HIS A 52 2.29 3.99 -9.06
CA HIS A 52 2.99 3.06 -8.19
C HIS A 52 4.01 3.73 -7.27
N VAL A 53 4.15 3.14 -6.08
CA VAL A 53 5.18 3.45 -5.11
C VAL A 53 5.76 2.16 -4.55
N ALA A 54 7.07 2.16 -4.32
CA ALA A 54 7.78 1.08 -3.64
C ALA A 54 8.87 1.66 -2.74
N CYS A 55 9.06 1.06 -1.57
CA CYS A 55 10.19 1.35 -0.69
C CYS A 55 11.16 0.18 -0.74
N THR A 56 12.45 0.47 -0.82
CA THR A 56 13.53 -0.49 -0.85
C THR A 56 14.14 -0.64 0.55
N LYS A 57 14.74 -1.80 0.85
CA LYS A 57 15.50 -2.01 2.09
C LYS A 57 16.79 -1.15 2.18
N THR A 58 17.17 -0.52 1.07
CA THR A 58 18.33 0.37 0.92
C THR A 58 17.96 1.85 1.12
N ASP A 59 16.88 2.15 1.84
CA ASP A 59 16.42 3.50 2.17
C ASP A 59 16.00 4.37 0.96
N PHE A 60 15.75 3.77 -0.20
CA PHE A 60 15.22 4.47 -1.38
C PHE A 60 13.72 4.26 -1.53
N ILE A 61 13.03 5.32 -1.96
CA ILE A 61 11.64 5.33 -2.36
C ILE A 61 11.61 5.52 -3.87
N ILE A 62 10.88 4.66 -4.56
CA ILE A 62 10.72 4.68 -6.00
C ILE A 62 9.26 4.98 -6.30
N THR A 63 9.04 5.95 -7.16
CA THR A 63 7.71 6.39 -7.59
C THR A 63 7.61 6.31 -9.10
N ALA A 64 6.51 5.78 -9.60
CA ALA A 64 6.25 5.65 -11.02
C ALA A 64 4.97 6.39 -11.40
N SER A 65 5.06 7.15 -12.47
CA SER A 65 3.97 7.96 -13.02
C SER A 65 3.35 7.26 -14.24
N HIS A 66 2.08 7.58 -14.48
CA HIS A 66 1.31 7.06 -15.61
C HIS A 66 1.93 7.43 -16.98
N ASP A 67 2.69 8.51 -17.05
CA ASP A 67 3.38 8.99 -18.26
C ASP A 67 4.71 8.27 -18.58
N GLY A 68 5.08 7.23 -17.83
CA GLY A 68 6.30 6.46 -18.08
C GLY A 68 7.52 6.95 -17.31
N HIS A 69 7.38 7.97 -16.47
CA HIS A 69 8.47 8.50 -15.67
C HIS A 69 8.61 7.79 -14.31
N VAL A 70 9.85 7.50 -13.94
CA VAL A 70 10.23 6.91 -12.65
C VAL A 70 11.16 7.87 -11.93
N LYS A 71 10.86 8.19 -10.68
CA LYS A 71 11.71 9.03 -9.82
C LYS A 71 12.19 8.25 -8.61
N PHE A 72 13.47 8.42 -8.32
CA PHE A 72 14.16 7.87 -7.16
C PHE A 72 14.31 8.98 -6.12
N TRP A 73 13.97 8.63 -4.89
CA TRP A 73 14.08 9.49 -3.72
C TRP A 73 14.84 8.75 -2.64
N LYS A 74 15.68 9.47 -1.90
CA LYS A 74 16.39 8.91 -0.75
C LYS A 74 15.69 9.34 0.52
N LYS A 75 15.37 8.39 1.41
CA LYS A 75 14.87 8.71 2.74
C LYS A 75 16.03 9.18 3.61
N ILE A 76 15.89 10.38 4.15
CA ILE A 76 16.77 10.94 5.17
C ILE A 76 16.04 10.92 6.52
N GLU A 77 16.73 11.31 7.60
CA GLU A 77 16.14 11.35 8.95
C GLU A 77 14.85 12.18 8.97
N GLU A 78 14.84 13.33 8.28
CA GLU A 78 13.66 14.19 8.16
C GLU A 78 13.31 14.47 6.70
N GLY A 79 12.16 13.99 6.24
CA GLY A 79 11.74 14.14 4.84
C GLY A 79 12.49 13.23 3.87
N ILE A 80 12.50 13.61 2.59
CA ILE A 80 13.12 12.87 1.49
C ILE A 80 13.87 13.81 0.56
N GLU A 81 14.90 13.29 -0.10
CA GLU A 81 15.69 14.01 -1.10
C GLU A 81 15.44 13.41 -2.49
N PHE A 82 15.28 14.27 -3.50
CA PHE A 82 15.22 13.85 -4.88
C PHE A 82 16.62 13.41 -5.34
N VAL A 83 16.73 12.22 -5.93
CA VAL A 83 18.01 11.66 -6.38
C VAL A 83 18.13 11.73 -7.89
N LYS A 84 17.25 11.01 -8.60
CA LYS A 84 17.35 10.85 -10.05
C LYS A 84 15.98 10.64 -10.68
N HIS A 85 15.84 11.15 -11.89
CA HIS A 85 14.66 10.99 -12.73
C HIS A 85 15.01 10.19 -13.97
N PHE A 86 14.15 9.23 -14.28
CA PHE A 86 14.25 8.41 -15.47
C PHE A 86 12.97 8.53 -16.30
N ARG A 87 13.14 8.78 -17.60
CA ARG A 87 12.11 8.46 -18.59
C ARG A 87 12.21 6.98 -18.90
N SER A 88 11.63 6.16 -18.04
CA SER A 88 11.72 4.71 -18.16
C SER A 88 10.93 4.25 -19.37
N HIS A 89 9.64 4.55 -19.48
CA HIS A 89 8.83 4.08 -20.59
C HIS A 89 8.31 5.23 -21.45
N LEU A 90 7.95 4.92 -22.70
CA LEU A 90 7.25 5.87 -23.58
C LEU A 90 5.74 5.90 -23.35
N GLY A 91 5.21 4.86 -22.73
CA GLY A 91 3.79 4.71 -22.36
C GLY A 91 3.63 4.37 -20.88
N VAL A 92 2.43 3.89 -20.55
CA VAL A 92 2.03 3.61 -19.17
C VAL A 92 2.87 2.49 -18.58
N ILE A 93 3.29 2.69 -17.33
CA ILE A 93 3.93 1.67 -16.50
C ILE A 93 2.82 0.81 -15.89
N GLU A 94 2.79 -0.47 -16.23
CA GLU A 94 1.77 -1.41 -15.75
C GLU A 94 2.15 -2.04 -14.40
N SER A 95 3.44 -2.25 -14.16
CA SER A 95 3.92 -2.82 -12.90
C SER A 95 5.35 -2.40 -12.61
N ILE A 96 5.65 -2.37 -11.31
CA ILE A 96 7.00 -2.18 -10.78
C ILE A 96 7.29 -3.26 -9.74
N ALA A 97 8.54 -3.70 -9.67
CA ALA A 97 8.98 -4.58 -8.60
C ALA A 97 10.39 -4.27 -8.12
N VAL A 98 10.59 -4.47 -6.83
CA VAL A 98 11.86 -4.31 -6.14
C VAL A 98 12.32 -5.70 -5.72
N SER A 99 13.60 -5.98 -5.88
CA SER A 99 14.23 -7.22 -5.41
C SER A 99 14.13 -7.37 -3.88
N SER A 100 14.20 -8.61 -3.37
CA SER A 100 14.14 -8.89 -1.93
C SER A 100 15.22 -8.17 -1.12
N GLU A 101 16.37 -7.87 -1.75
CA GLU A 101 17.50 -7.14 -1.14
C GLU A 101 17.36 -5.62 -1.26
N GLY A 102 16.51 -5.13 -2.15
CA GLY A 102 16.37 -3.70 -2.45
C GLY A 102 17.39 -3.16 -3.46
N ALA A 103 18.38 -3.95 -3.89
CA ALA A 103 19.45 -3.49 -4.78
C ALA A 103 19.01 -3.35 -6.25
N LEU A 104 18.10 -4.20 -6.71
CA LEU A 104 17.57 -4.15 -8.08
C LEU A 104 16.11 -3.72 -8.09
N PHE A 105 15.75 -2.98 -9.14
CA PHE A 105 14.40 -2.54 -9.44
C PHE A 105 14.07 -2.88 -10.90
N CYS A 106 12.82 -3.25 -11.18
CA CYS A 106 12.35 -3.42 -12.54
C CYS A 106 11.02 -2.68 -12.76
N SER A 107 10.87 -2.13 -13.96
CA SER A 107 9.61 -1.56 -14.44
C SER A 107 9.22 -2.21 -15.76
N VAL A 108 7.92 -2.43 -15.95
CA VAL A 108 7.34 -2.90 -17.21
C VAL A 108 6.26 -1.94 -17.68
N GLY A 109 6.16 -1.73 -18.99
CA GLY A 109 5.20 -0.81 -19.55
C GLY A 109 4.65 -1.23 -20.92
N ASP A 110 3.70 -0.45 -21.40
CA ASP A 110 3.00 -0.68 -22.68
C ASP A 110 3.92 -0.58 -23.92
N ASP A 111 5.16 -0.11 -23.76
CA ASP A 111 6.19 -0.12 -24.80
C ASP A 111 6.82 -1.51 -25.06
N LYS A 112 6.25 -2.56 -24.45
CA LYS A 112 6.69 -3.96 -24.57
C LYS A 112 8.13 -4.18 -24.10
N ALA A 113 8.61 -3.31 -23.22
CA ALA A 113 9.93 -3.40 -22.64
C ALA A 113 9.83 -3.64 -21.13
N MET A 114 10.79 -4.41 -20.63
CA MET A 114 11.13 -4.46 -19.21
C MET A 114 12.47 -3.77 -19.03
N LYS A 115 12.50 -2.78 -18.13
CA LYS A 115 13.73 -2.04 -17.81
C LYS A 115 14.17 -2.39 -16.41
N VAL A 116 15.45 -2.72 -16.29
CA VAL A 116 16.08 -3.15 -15.04
C VAL A 116 17.05 -2.08 -14.61
N PHE A 117 16.97 -1.72 -13.34
CA PHE A 117 17.76 -0.66 -12.72
C PHE A 117 18.52 -1.20 -11.52
N ASP A 118 19.72 -0.69 -11.36
CA ASP A 118 20.48 -0.75 -10.12
C ASP A 118 20.05 0.44 -9.24
N VAL A 119 19.46 0.14 -8.10
CA VAL A 119 18.95 1.15 -7.16
C VAL A 119 20.09 1.84 -6.44
N VAL A 120 21.20 1.15 -6.19
CA VAL A 120 22.34 1.69 -5.41
C VAL A 120 23.21 2.59 -6.28
N ASN A 121 23.48 2.15 -7.51
CA ASN A 121 24.28 2.92 -8.48
C ASN A 121 23.45 3.93 -9.28
N PHE A 122 22.13 3.91 -9.12
CA PHE A 122 21.17 4.75 -9.85
C PHE A 122 21.33 4.67 -11.36
N ASP A 123 21.46 3.47 -11.92
CA ASP A 123 21.65 3.30 -13.36
C ASP A 123 20.72 2.24 -13.94
N MET A 124 20.30 2.45 -15.19
CA MET A 124 19.56 1.46 -15.95
C MET A 124 20.56 0.43 -16.48
N ILE A 125 20.58 -0.76 -15.89
CA ILE A 125 21.53 -1.81 -16.24
C ILE A 125 21.15 -2.57 -17.50
N ASN A 126 19.85 -2.77 -17.73
CA ASN A 126 19.38 -3.58 -18.84
C ASN A 126 18.01 -3.14 -19.36
N MET A 127 17.78 -3.38 -20.64
CA MET A 127 16.50 -3.17 -21.31
C MET A 127 16.15 -4.41 -22.13
N LEU A 128 15.16 -5.15 -21.64
CA LEU A 128 14.68 -6.38 -22.25
C LEU A 128 13.46 -6.07 -23.12
N LYS A 129 13.53 -6.40 -24.42
CA LYS A 129 12.40 -6.28 -25.34
C LYS A 129 11.61 -7.59 -25.30
N LEU A 130 10.38 -7.54 -24.79
CA LEU A 130 9.57 -8.72 -24.52
C LEU A 130 8.81 -9.22 -25.77
N GLY A 131 8.46 -8.32 -26.69
CA GLY A 131 7.70 -8.66 -27.91
C GLY A 131 6.18 -8.82 -27.70
N TYR A 132 5.72 -8.90 -26.45
CA TYR A 132 4.31 -8.91 -26.04
C TYR A 132 4.01 -7.73 -25.08
N TYR A 133 2.73 -7.48 -24.80
CA TYR A 133 2.33 -6.45 -23.83
C TYR A 133 2.41 -7.02 -22.40
N PRO A 134 3.34 -6.54 -21.56
CA PRO A 134 3.49 -7.05 -20.20
C PRO A 134 2.32 -6.60 -19.30
N GLY A 135 1.98 -7.46 -18.34
CA GLY A 135 1.08 -7.15 -17.23
C GLY A 135 1.88 -6.92 -15.95
N GLN A 136 1.86 -7.91 -15.06
CA GLN A 136 2.57 -7.90 -13.78
C GLN A 136 4.02 -8.35 -13.90
N CYS A 137 4.90 -7.75 -13.08
CA CYS A 137 6.30 -8.16 -12.95
C CYS A 137 6.69 -8.34 -11.48
N GLU A 138 7.58 -9.29 -11.20
CA GLU A 138 8.13 -9.53 -9.86
C GLU A 138 9.52 -10.19 -9.94
N TRP A 139 10.42 -9.86 -9.00
CA TRP A 139 11.67 -10.59 -8.83
C TRP A 139 11.44 -11.93 -8.12
N VAL A 140 11.88 -13.01 -8.76
CA VAL A 140 11.63 -14.40 -8.30
C VAL A 140 12.88 -15.07 -7.70
N TYR A 141 14.00 -14.36 -7.68
CA TYR A 141 15.23 -14.85 -7.08
C TYR A 141 15.33 -14.47 -5.60
N CYS A 142 16.08 -15.27 -4.85
CA CYS A 142 16.46 -14.99 -3.47
C CYS A 142 17.95 -14.62 -3.38
N PRO A 143 18.39 -14.01 -2.27
CA PRO A 143 19.79 -13.67 -2.06
C PRO A 143 20.64 -14.95 -2.08
N GLY A 144 21.73 -14.93 -2.84
CA GLY A 144 22.61 -16.09 -3.04
C GLY A 144 22.27 -16.95 -4.26
N ASP A 145 21.15 -16.70 -4.95
CA ASP A 145 20.89 -17.33 -6.24
C ASP A 145 21.82 -16.73 -7.32
N ALA A 146 22.34 -17.58 -8.20
CA ALA A 146 23.32 -17.16 -9.21
C ALA A 146 22.74 -16.22 -10.28
N ILE A 147 21.43 -16.32 -10.52
CA ILE A 147 20.72 -15.59 -11.58
C ILE A 147 19.67 -14.71 -10.93
N SER A 148 19.69 -13.42 -11.26
CA SER A 148 18.65 -12.47 -10.85
C SER A 148 17.41 -12.65 -11.73
N SER A 149 16.63 -13.70 -11.46
CA SER A 149 15.44 -14.03 -12.25
C SER A 149 14.27 -13.09 -11.98
N VAL A 150 13.66 -12.58 -13.05
CA VAL A 150 12.43 -11.76 -13.04
C VAL A 150 11.32 -12.54 -13.73
N ALA A 151 10.14 -12.60 -13.12
CA ALA A 151 8.93 -13.10 -13.77
C ALA A 151 8.09 -11.94 -14.29
N THR A 152 7.62 -12.07 -15.53
CA THR A 152 6.76 -11.09 -16.19
C THR A 152 5.61 -11.83 -16.84
N SER A 153 4.39 -11.40 -16.55
CA SER A 153 3.17 -11.92 -17.18
C SER A 153 2.81 -11.15 -18.44
N GLU A 154 2.06 -11.78 -19.34
CA GLU A 154 1.39 -11.10 -20.44
C GLU A 154 0.05 -10.52 -19.96
N LYS A 155 -0.32 -9.34 -20.46
CA LYS A 155 -1.52 -8.60 -20.01
C LYS A 155 -2.84 -9.27 -20.42
N SER A 156 -2.87 -9.87 -21.61
CA SER A 156 -4.07 -10.47 -22.21
C SER A 156 -4.23 -11.97 -21.92
N THR A 157 -3.14 -12.66 -21.59
CA THR A 157 -3.11 -14.12 -21.40
C THR A 157 -2.63 -14.48 -19.99
N GLY A 158 -2.78 -15.75 -19.61
CA GLY A 158 -2.25 -16.28 -18.36
C GLY A 158 -0.77 -16.68 -18.41
N LYS A 159 -0.04 -16.28 -19.45
CA LYS A 159 1.34 -16.70 -19.65
C LYS A 159 2.29 -15.94 -18.73
N ILE A 160 3.23 -16.67 -18.14
CA ILE A 160 4.32 -16.09 -17.33
C ILE A 160 5.64 -16.43 -18.01
N PHE A 161 6.45 -15.42 -18.25
CA PHE A 161 7.79 -15.52 -18.81
C PHE A 161 8.81 -15.22 -17.73
N ILE A 162 9.87 -16.00 -17.67
CA ILE A 162 10.95 -15.82 -16.70
C ILE A 162 12.19 -15.38 -17.47
N TYR A 163 12.77 -14.27 -17.06
CA TYR A 163 13.97 -13.69 -17.66
C TYR A 163 15.09 -13.61 -16.64
N ASP A 164 16.32 -13.58 -17.13
CA ASP A 164 17.45 -13.10 -16.34
C ASP A 164 17.50 -11.57 -16.44
N GLY A 165 17.39 -10.86 -15.31
CA GLY A 165 17.43 -9.40 -15.27
C GLY A 165 18.72 -8.79 -15.81
N ARG A 166 19.84 -9.53 -15.78
CA ARG A 166 21.14 -9.10 -16.34
C ARG A 166 21.47 -9.78 -17.67
N GLY A 167 20.63 -10.71 -18.11
CA GLY A 167 20.88 -11.52 -19.29
C GLY A 167 20.34 -10.90 -20.59
N ASN A 168 20.13 -11.77 -21.57
CA ASN A 168 19.65 -11.41 -22.90
C ASN A 168 18.10 -11.38 -22.96
N ASN A 169 17.56 -10.92 -24.10
CA ASN A 169 16.13 -10.85 -24.39
C ASN A 169 15.39 -12.21 -24.48
N GLN A 170 16.07 -13.33 -24.21
CA GLN A 170 15.47 -14.66 -24.30
C GLN A 170 14.92 -15.09 -22.93
N PRO A 171 13.68 -15.61 -22.87
CA PRO A 171 13.15 -16.14 -21.62
C PRO A 171 13.87 -17.44 -21.26
N LEU A 172 14.20 -17.61 -19.98
CA LEU A 172 14.73 -18.83 -19.39
C LEU A 172 13.66 -19.93 -19.34
N HIS A 173 12.42 -19.54 -19.04
CA HIS A 173 11.29 -20.46 -18.91
C HIS A 173 9.98 -19.74 -19.23
N VAL A 174 9.00 -20.50 -19.75
CA VAL A 174 7.67 -19.99 -20.07
C VAL A 174 6.62 -20.93 -19.49
N PHE A 175 5.70 -20.38 -18.70
CA PHE A 175 4.51 -21.08 -18.23
C PHE A 175 3.34 -20.79 -19.17
N ASP A 176 3.00 -21.77 -20.02
CA ASP A 176 1.89 -21.62 -20.98
C ASP A 176 0.52 -22.01 -20.41
N LYS A 177 0.48 -22.90 -19.42
CA LYS A 177 -0.76 -23.57 -18.95
C LYS A 177 -1.01 -23.46 -17.44
N LEU A 178 -0.21 -22.66 -16.75
CA LEU A 178 -0.36 -22.46 -15.31
C LEU A 178 -1.71 -21.78 -15.01
N HIS A 179 -1.97 -20.71 -15.77
CA HIS A 179 -3.17 -19.90 -15.62
C HIS A 179 -3.96 -19.83 -16.93
N THR A 180 -5.28 -19.91 -16.83
CA THR A 180 -6.19 -19.81 -18.00
C THR A 180 -6.57 -18.35 -18.27
N SER A 181 -6.60 -17.51 -17.23
CA SER A 181 -6.99 -16.11 -17.31
C SER A 181 -5.79 -15.19 -17.16
N SER A 182 -5.94 -13.89 -17.48
CA SER A 182 -4.87 -12.92 -17.26
C SER A 182 -4.51 -12.84 -15.77
N LEU A 183 -3.21 -12.72 -15.49
CA LEU A 183 -2.74 -12.59 -14.11
C LEU A 183 -3.11 -11.24 -13.51
N THR A 184 -3.42 -11.26 -12.22
CA THR A 184 -3.63 -10.06 -11.39
C THR A 184 -2.40 -9.71 -10.58
N GLN A 185 -1.66 -10.69 -10.07
CA GLN A 185 -0.50 -10.46 -9.22
C GLN A 185 0.51 -11.62 -9.29
N ILE A 186 1.80 -11.30 -9.16
CA ILE A 186 2.89 -12.26 -8.91
C ILE A 186 3.68 -11.72 -7.72
N ARG A 187 3.94 -12.55 -6.70
CA ARG A 187 4.74 -12.16 -5.53
C ARG A 187 5.62 -13.29 -5.04
N LEU A 188 6.87 -12.96 -4.71
CA LEU A 188 7.81 -13.88 -4.08
C LEU A 188 7.67 -13.84 -2.55
N ASN A 189 7.60 -15.01 -1.94
CA ASN A 189 7.84 -15.20 -0.51
C ASN A 189 9.33 -15.54 -0.30
N PRO A 190 10.17 -14.59 0.15
CA PRO A 190 11.61 -14.78 0.22
C PRO A 190 12.04 -15.81 1.27
N VAL A 191 11.24 -16.05 2.31
CA VAL A 191 11.57 -16.99 3.40
C VAL A 191 11.47 -18.43 2.91
N TYR A 192 10.39 -18.76 2.21
CA TYR A 192 10.15 -20.11 1.71
C TYR A 192 10.61 -20.31 0.25
N LYS A 193 11.13 -19.26 -0.41
CA LYS A 193 11.54 -19.28 -1.82
C LYS A 193 10.42 -19.76 -2.76
N VAL A 194 9.18 -19.35 -2.47
CA VAL A 194 7.99 -19.73 -3.22
C VAL A 194 7.37 -18.49 -3.83
N VAL A 195 7.00 -18.56 -5.09
CA VAL A 195 6.23 -17.53 -5.78
C VAL A 195 4.76 -17.91 -5.75
N VAL A 196 3.94 -16.92 -5.46
CA VAL A 196 2.49 -17.00 -5.60
C VAL A 196 2.06 -16.13 -6.77
N SER A 197 1.25 -16.72 -7.64
CA SER A 197 0.62 -16.02 -8.76
C SER A 197 -0.88 -16.13 -8.64
N SER A 198 -1.60 -15.07 -8.98
CA SER A 198 -3.05 -15.04 -8.95
C SER A 198 -3.65 -14.54 -10.25
N ASP A 199 -4.85 -15.02 -10.49
CA ASP A 199 -5.57 -14.88 -11.75
C ASP A 199 -6.88 -14.10 -11.60
N LYS A 200 -7.35 -13.50 -12.70
CA LYS A 200 -8.68 -12.84 -12.72
C LYS A 200 -9.85 -13.81 -12.50
N SER A 201 -9.64 -15.10 -12.74
CA SER A 201 -10.60 -16.15 -12.38
C SER A 201 -10.67 -16.46 -10.87
N GLY A 202 -9.81 -15.82 -10.06
CA GLY A 202 -9.72 -16.07 -8.62
C GLY A 202 -8.87 -17.28 -8.24
N MET A 203 -8.13 -17.86 -9.20
CA MET A 203 -7.19 -18.94 -8.93
C MET A 203 -5.89 -18.39 -8.34
N ILE A 204 -5.36 -19.08 -7.33
CA ILE A 204 -4.06 -18.79 -6.72
C ILE A 204 -3.18 -20.03 -6.88
N GLU A 205 -1.97 -19.82 -7.38
CA GLU A 205 -1.03 -20.89 -7.70
C GLU A 205 0.34 -20.64 -7.12
N TYR A 206 0.96 -21.72 -6.64
CA TYR A 206 2.23 -21.74 -5.93
C TYR A 206 3.24 -22.48 -6.80
N TRP A 207 4.39 -21.85 -7.00
CA TRP A 207 5.49 -22.41 -7.79
C TRP A 207 6.82 -21.88 -7.27
N THR A 208 7.93 -22.49 -7.70
CA THR A 208 9.27 -22.18 -7.17
C THR A 208 10.17 -21.53 -8.21
N GLY A 209 11.27 -20.90 -7.78
CA GLY A 209 12.21 -20.25 -8.69
C GLY A 209 13.15 -21.21 -9.44
N THR A 210 14.21 -20.65 -10.02
CA THR A 210 15.27 -21.37 -10.74
C THR A 210 15.88 -22.55 -9.99
N PRO A 211 16.19 -22.47 -8.66
CA PRO A 211 16.90 -23.57 -8.01
C PRO A 211 16.05 -24.85 -7.88
N HIS A 212 14.74 -24.77 -8.08
CA HIS A 212 13.79 -25.87 -7.87
C HIS A 212 12.96 -26.16 -9.14
N GLU A 213 13.48 -25.76 -10.31
CA GLU A 213 12.94 -26.08 -11.63
C GLU A 213 11.47 -25.70 -11.83
N TYR A 214 11.01 -24.60 -11.22
CA TYR A 214 9.68 -24.06 -11.50
C TYR A 214 8.50 -24.98 -11.15
N LYS A 215 8.72 -25.94 -10.25
CA LYS A 215 7.71 -26.91 -9.80
C LYS A 215 6.96 -26.43 -8.56
N PHE A 216 5.90 -27.17 -8.22
CA PHE A 216 5.16 -26.97 -6.98
C PHE A 216 6.10 -27.11 -5.76
N PRO A 217 6.01 -26.21 -4.77
CA PRO A 217 6.89 -26.22 -3.59
C PRO A 217 6.66 -27.43 -2.68
N LYS A 218 7.75 -28.08 -2.24
CA LYS A 218 7.70 -29.20 -1.28
C LYS A 218 7.66 -28.77 0.19
N ASN A 219 7.89 -27.49 0.48
CA ASN A 219 7.96 -26.95 1.83
C ASN A 219 6.61 -26.43 2.35
N VAL A 220 5.53 -26.72 1.63
CA VAL A 220 4.17 -26.35 1.97
C VAL A 220 3.46 -27.57 2.55
N ASN A 221 2.60 -27.39 3.55
CA ASN A 221 1.97 -28.47 4.33
C ASN A 221 0.68 -29.01 3.69
N TRP A 222 0.54 -28.90 2.38
CA TRP A 222 -0.61 -29.42 1.63
C TRP A 222 -0.16 -29.86 0.24
N GLU A 223 -0.80 -30.91 -0.27
CA GLU A 223 -0.53 -31.46 -1.60
C GLU A 223 -1.65 -31.12 -2.58
N TYR A 224 -2.90 -31.15 -2.13
CA TYR A 224 -4.06 -30.84 -2.94
C TYR A 224 -4.68 -29.51 -2.56
N LYS A 225 -5.05 -28.70 -3.57
CA LYS A 225 -5.72 -27.41 -3.35
C LYS A 225 -7.07 -27.56 -2.63
N THR A 226 -7.70 -28.73 -2.67
CA THR A 226 -8.96 -29.04 -1.97
C THR A 226 -8.84 -28.98 -0.45
N ASP A 227 -7.63 -29.17 0.08
CA ASP A 227 -7.37 -29.13 1.53
C ASP A 227 -7.16 -27.69 2.04
N THR A 228 -7.20 -26.73 1.11
CA THR A 228 -6.95 -25.30 1.33
C THR A 228 -8.21 -24.48 1.12
N ASP A 229 -8.19 -23.24 1.60
CA ASP A 229 -9.25 -22.26 1.38
C ASP A 229 -8.95 -21.32 0.20
N LEU A 230 -7.94 -21.64 -0.63
CA LEU A 230 -7.50 -20.78 -1.73
C LEU A 230 -8.60 -20.59 -2.80
N TYR A 231 -9.54 -21.54 -2.92
CA TYR A 231 -10.69 -21.43 -3.83
C TYR A 231 -11.78 -20.47 -3.36
N GLU A 232 -11.65 -19.84 -2.19
CA GLU A 232 -12.64 -18.87 -1.71
C GLU A 232 -12.87 -17.72 -2.71
N PHE A 233 -11.82 -17.26 -3.38
CA PHE A 233 -11.93 -16.23 -4.42
C PHE A 233 -12.80 -16.68 -5.59
N ALA A 234 -12.52 -17.87 -6.15
CA ALA A 234 -13.32 -18.44 -7.22
C ALA A 234 -14.79 -18.68 -6.80
N LYS A 235 -15.02 -19.14 -5.56
CA LYS A 235 -16.38 -19.31 -5.01
C LYS A 235 -17.15 -17.99 -4.95
N CYS A 236 -16.47 -16.91 -4.54
CA CYS A 236 -17.05 -15.57 -4.45
C CYS A 236 -17.07 -14.80 -5.78
N LYS A 237 -16.59 -15.41 -6.88
CA LYS A 237 -16.38 -14.73 -8.18
C LYS A 237 -15.56 -13.45 -8.05
N ALA A 238 -14.61 -13.46 -7.11
CA ALA A 238 -13.68 -12.37 -6.84
C ALA A 238 -12.26 -12.80 -7.20
N TYR A 239 -11.36 -11.83 -7.35
CA TYR A 239 -9.94 -12.10 -7.57
C TYR A 239 -9.08 -11.24 -6.65
N PRO A 240 -7.88 -11.71 -6.26
CA PRO A 240 -6.94 -10.89 -5.51
C PRO A 240 -6.42 -9.74 -6.40
N SER A 241 -6.65 -8.50 -6.00
CA SER A 241 -6.01 -7.32 -6.61
C SER A 241 -4.59 -7.12 -6.11
N SER A 242 -4.32 -7.52 -4.85
CA SER A 242 -3.00 -7.42 -4.25
C SER A 242 -2.72 -8.57 -3.31
N ILE A 243 -1.44 -8.94 -3.23
CA ILE A 243 -0.90 -9.98 -2.36
C ILE A 243 0.31 -9.40 -1.67
N SER A 244 0.44 -9.65 -0.37
CA SER A 244 1.63 -9.32 0.41
C SER A 244 1.89 -10.42 1.43
N PHE A 245 3.18 -10.69 1.67
CA PHE A 245 3.61 -11.66 2.66
C PHE A 245 4.06 -10.95 3.92
N SER A 246 3.80 -11.56 5.08
CA SER A 246 4.47 -11.14 6.31
C SER A 246 5.98 -11.36 6.16
N PRO A 247 6.82 -10.57 6.85
CA PRO A 247 8.28 -10.72 6.78
C PRO A 247 8.79 -12.10 7.24
N ASP A 248 8.05 -12.80 8.11
CA ASP A 248 8.32 -14.20 8.50
C ASP A 248 7.85 -15.24 7.46
N GLY A 249 7.19 -14.80 6.39
CA GLY A 249 6.63 -15.61 5.31
C GLY A 249 5.43 -16.48 5.69
N LYS A 250 4.98 -16.48 6.95
CA LYS A 250 3.96 -17.43 7.45
C LYS A 250 2.53 -16.99 7.14
N LYS A 251 2.31 -15.69 6.92
CA LYS A 251 1.00 -15.10 6.63
C LYS A 251 1.02 -14.52 5.22
N MET A 252 -0.09 -14.69 4.51
CA MET A 252 -0.32 -14.09 3.22
C MET A 252 -1.58 -13.23 3.33
N ALA A 253 -1.43 -11.91 3.19
CA ALA A 253 -2.54 -10.98 3.13
C ALA A 253 -2.90 -10.72 1.67
N THR A 254 -4.19 -10.68 1.41
CA THR A 254 -4.74 -10.46 0.08
C THR A 254 -5.85 -9.44 0.16
N LEU A 255 -5.92 -8.56 -0.83
CA LEU A 255 -7.04 -7.64 -1.03
C LEU A 255 -7.82 -8.12 -2.24
N GLY A 256 -9.11 -8.39 -2.09
CA GLY A 256 -9.97 -8.84 -3.18
C GLY A 256 -10.66 -7.71 -3.94
N SER A 257 -11.07 -7.98 -5.17
CA SER A 257 -11.98 -7.11 -5.94
C SER A 257 -13.33 -6.89 -5.25
N ASP A 258 -13.73 -7.79 -4.35
CA ASP A 258 -14.90 -7.69 -3.48
C ASP A 258 -14.70 -6.77 -2.27
N ARG A 259 -13.58 -6.03 -2.21
CA ARG A 259 -13.19 -5.13 -1.10
C ARG A 259 -13.05 -5.87 0.23
N LYS A 260 -12.79 -7.18 0.21
CA LYS A 260 -12.49 -7.94 1.43
C LYS A 260 -11.00 -8.20 1.54
N VAL A 261 -10.46 -8.02 2.74
CA VAL A 261 -9.10 -8.40 3.07
C VAL A 261 -9.13 -9.81 3.66
N ARG A 262 -8.41 -10.72 3.04
CA ARG A 262 -8.28 -12.11 3.51
C ARG A 262 -6.85 -12.38 3.89
N ILE A 263 -6.66 -12.94 5.09
CA ILE A 263 -5.35 -13.35 5.57
C ILE A 263 -5.34 -14.86 5.65
N PHE A 264 -4.42 -15.48 4.93
CA PHE A 264 -4.19 -16.91 4.90
C PHE A 264 -2.96 -17.28 5.70
N ARG A 265 -2.96 -18.48 6.27
CA ARG A 265 -1.72 -19.13 6.70
C ARG A 265 -1.05 -19.72 5.47
N PHE A 266 0.13 -19.20 5.14
CA PHE A 266 0.84 -19.53 3.90
C PHE A 266 1.09 -21.05 3.74
N LEU A 267 1.67 -21.67 4.77
CA LEU A 267 2.02 -23.10 4.73
C LEU A 267 0.83 -24.04 4.59
N THR A 268 -0.35 -23.68 5.08
CA THR A 268 -1.53 -24.56 5.01
C THR A 268 -2.54 -24.12 3.94
N GLY A 269 -2.37 -22.93 3.35
CA GLY A 269 -3.35 -22.33 2.45
C GLY A 269 -4.73 -22.08 3.08
N LYS A 270 -4.82 -22.12 4.43
CA LYS A 270 -6.10 -21.99 5.15
C LYS A 270 -6.38 -20.55 5.52
N LEU A 271 -7.65 -20.18 5.43
CA LEU A 271 -8.12 -18.85 5.76
C LEU A 271 -8.03 -18.65 7.27
N MET A 272 -7.35 -17.59 7.67
CA MET A 272 -7.17 -17.23 9.07
C MET A 272 -8.18 -16.18 9.49
N ARG A 273 -8.35 -15.13 8.67
CA ARG A 273 -9.15 -13.94 8.96
C ARG A 273 -9.73 -13.34 7.68
N VAL A 274 -10.91 -12.74 7.81
CA VAL A 274 -11.55 -11.92 6.78
C VAL A 274 -11.94 -10.59 7.41
N PHE A 275 -11.58 -9.49 6.78
CA PHE A 275 -12.06 -8.15 7.10
C PHE A 275 -12.90 -7.64 5.94
N ASP A 276 -14.14 -7.27 6.24
CA ASP A 276 -15.08 -6.77 5.25
C ASP A 276 -14.99 -5.23 5.18
N GLU A 277 -14.53 -4.72 4.04
CA GLU A 277 -14.41 -3.28 3.74
C GLU A 277 -15.34 -2.91 2.57
N SER A 278 -16.45 -3.64 2.42
CA SER A 278 -17.49 -3.34 1.46
C SER A 278 -18.17 -1.99 1.75
N LEU A 279 -18.71 -1.39 0.69
CA LEU A 279 -19.42 -0.11 0.79
C LEU A 279 -20.71 -0.22 1.64
N SER A 280 -21.35 -1.40 1.65
CA SER A 280 -22.49 -1.69 2.52
C SER A 280 -22.09 -1.62 3.99
N MET A 281 -20.96 -2.24 4.36
CA MET A 281 -20.45 -2.20 5.73
C MET A 281 -20.14 -0.76 6.17
N PHE A 282 -19.55 0.07 5.29
CA PHE A 282 -19.33 1.48 5.61
C PHE A 282 -20.63 2.27 5.81
N THR A 283 -21.69 1.94 5.06
CA THR A 283 -23.01 2.57 5.20
C THR A 283 -23.65 2.19 6.53
N GLU A 284 -23.59 0.91 6.91
CA GLU A 284 -24.09 0.41 8.20
C GLU A 284 -23.31 1.03 9.37
N LEU A 285 -21.98 1.11 9.27
CA LEU A 285 -21.13 1.75 10.27
C LEU A 285 -21.47 3.22 10.44
N GLN A 286 -21.72 3.95 9.34
CA GLN A 286 -22.11 5.36 9.37
C GLN A 286 -23.47 5.57 10.04
N GLN A 287 -24.43 4.66 9.83
CA GLN A 287 -25.75 4.70 10.46
C GLN A 287 -25.68 4.38 11.96
N MET A 288 -24.85 3.41 12.36
CA MET A 288 -24.67 3.05 13.78
C MET A 288 -23.90 4.14 14.54
N ARG A 289 -22.84 4.67 13.93
CA ARG A 289 -22.01 5.72 14.52
C ARG A 289 -21.39 6.56 13.42
N GLN A 290 -21.87 7.80 13.31
CA GLN A 290 -21.36 8.76 12.34
C GLN A 290 -19.83 8.87 12.43
N GLN A 291 -19.15 8.45 11.36
CA GLN A 291 -17.68 8.47 11.28
C GLN A 291 -17.16 9.75 10.64
N LEU A 292 -17.92 10.29 9.69
CA LEU A 292 -17.65 11.49 8.93
C LEU A 292 -18.95 12.31 8.79
N PRO A 293 -18.89 13.62 8.55
CA PRO A 293 -20.06 14.40 8.17
C PRO A 293 -20.71 13.85 6.89
N ASP A 294 -22.04 13.88 6.81
CA ASP A 294 -22.77 13.18 5.73
C ASP A 294 -22.41 13.69 4.32
N MET A 295 -22.15 14.99 4.18
CA MET A 295 -21.70 15.58 2.91
C MET A 295 -20.35 15.00 2.47
N GLU A 296 -19.41 14.84 3.41
CA GLU A 296 -18.09 14.30 3.12
C GLU A 296 -18.16 12.80 2.84
N PHE A 297 -18.95 12.06 3.64
CA PHE A 297 -19.21 10.65 3.42
C PHE A 297 -19.78 10.40 2.01
N GLY A 298 -20.78 11.18 1.60
CA GLY A 298 -21.37 11.11 0.25
C GLY A 298 -20.35 11.36 -0.86
N ARG A 299 -19.46 12.36 -0.70
CA ARG A 299 -18.38 12.63 -1.66
C ARG A 299 -17.41 11.46 -1.77
N ARG A 300 -16.95 10.91 -0.64
CA ARG A 300 -16.02 9.76 -0.63
C ARG A 300 -16.67 8.49 -1.20
N MET A 301 -17.97 8.28 -0.97
CA MET A 301 -18.73 7.18 -1.60
C MET A 301 -18.83 7.33 -3.11
N ALA A 302 -18.98 8.55 -3.62
CA ALA A 302 -19.00 8.81 -5.05
C ALA A 302 -17.64 8.49 -5.69
N VAL A 303 -16.53 8.86 -5.03
CA VAL A 303 -15.18 8.52 -5.48
C VAL A 303 -14.97 7.00 -5.54
N GLU A 304 -15.47 6.24 -4.56
CA GLU A 304 -15.37 4.77 -4.58
C GLU A 304 -16.13 4.11 -5.74
N ARG A 305 -17.28 4.69 -6.13
CA ARG A 305 -18.04 4.24 -7.31
C ARG A 305 -17.33 4.59 -8.62
N GLU A 306 -16.67 5.74 -8.68
CA GLU A 306 -15.88 6.14 -9.84
C GLU A 306 -14.62 5.26 -10.00
N LEU A 307 -13.94 4.97 -8.90
CA LEU A 307 -12.77 4.09 -8.84
C LEU A 307 -13.09 2.69 -9.41
N GLU A 308 -14.28 2.17 -9.11
CA GLU A 308 -14.77 0.89 -9.62
C GLU A 308 -15.08 0.93 -11.12
N LYS A 309 -15.66 2.03 -11.63
CA LYS A 309 -15.93 2.21 -13.07
C LYS A 309 -14.65 2.25 -13.92
N VAL A 310 -13.57 2.80 -13.37
CA VAL A 310 -12.28 2.94 -14.07
C VAL A 310 -11.37 1.72 -13.85
N ASP A 311 -11.83 0.70 -13.11
CA ASP A 311 -11.03 -0.47 -12.68
C ASP A 311 -9.71 -0.07 -11.99
N ALA A 312 -9.72 1.06 -11.29
CA ALA A 312 -8.55 1.55 -10.55
C ALA A 312 -8.32 0.76 -9.25
N VAL A 313 -9.25 -0.13 -8.86
CA VAL A 313 -9.13 -1.06 -7.73
C VAL A 313 -7.87 -1.91 -7.83
N ARG A 314 -7.42 -2.21 -9.07
CA ARG A 314 -6.19 -2.98 -9.35
C ARG A 314 -4.91 -2.32 -8.82
N LEU A 315 -4.90 -1.00 -8.61
CA LEU A 315 -3.73 -0.27 -8.11
C LEU A 315 -3.66 -0.23 -6.58
N ILE A 316 -4.71 -0.66 -5.89
CA ILE A 316 -4.72 -0.69 -4.43
C ILE A 316 -3.88 -1.87 -3.97
N ASN A 317 -2.95 -1.62 -3.05
CA ASN A 317 -2.17 -2.67 -2.44
C ASN A 317 -2.43 -2.84 -0.95
N ILE A 318 -1.92 -3.95 -0.43
CA ILE A 318 -1.88 -4.29 0.97
C ILE A 318 -0.42 -4.54 1.35
N ILE A 319 -0.01 -4.08 2.52
CA ILE A 319 1.37 -4.26 2.99
C ILE A 319 1.37 -4.75 4.44
N PHE A 320 2.37 -5.55 4.78
CA PHE A 320 2.70 -5.84 6.17
C PHE A 320 3.71 -4.83 6.70
N ASP A 321 3.70 -4.66 8.01
CA ASP A 321 4.81 -4.05 8.72
C ASP A 321 6.00 -5.03 8.86
N GLU A 322 7.18 -4.52 9.20
CA GLU A 322 8.41 -5.30 9.39
C GLU A 322 8.29 -6.38 10.47
N THR A 323 7.36 -6.24 11.43
CA THR A 323 7.13 -7.27 12.46
C THR A 323 6.19 -8.38 11.99
N GLY A 324 5.33 -8.13 10.99
CA GLY A 324 4.34 -9.08 10.49
C GLY A 324 3.09 -9.23 11.35
N HIS A 325 2.86 -8.33 12.30
CA HIS A 325 1.67 -8.31 13.16
C HIS A 325 0.60 -7.33 12.65
N PHE A 326 1.00 -6.28 11.93
CA PHE A 326 0.10 -5.26 11.41
C PHE A 326 0.01 -5.32 9.89
N VAL A 327 -1.18 -5.03 9.41
CA VAL A 327 -1.48 -4.93 7.99
C VAL A 327 -2.03 -3.54 7.70
N LEU A 328 -1.51 -2.92 6.65
CA LEU A 328 -1.88 -1.59 6.21
C LEU A 328 -2.47 -1.66 4.80
N TYR A 329 -3.60 -0.99 4.60
CA TYR A 329 -4.22 -0.82 3.28
C TYR A 329 -5.08 0.44 3.23
N GLY A 330 -5.23 1.01 2.03
CA GLY A 330 -6.03 2.20 1.78
C GLY A 330 -7.52 1.89 1.68
N THR A 331 -8.35 2.61 2.43
CA THR A 331 -9.82 2.54 2.40
C THR A 331 -10.43 3.91 2.11
N MET A 332 -11.75 3.96 1.97
CA MET A 332 -12.53 5.19 1.89
C MET A 332 -12.27 6.16 3.07
N LEU A 333 -12.05 5.63 4.28
CA LEU A 333 -11.80 6.45 5.46
C LEU A 333 -10.35 6.95 5.55
N GLY A 334 -9.42 6.35 4.82
CA GLY A 334 -7.98 6.57 4.98
C GLY A 334 -7.22 5.24 5.05
N ILE A 335 -5.97 5.29 5.51
CA ILE A 335 -5.11 4.11 5.64
C ILE A 335 -5.42 3.43 6.97
N LYS A 336 -6.00 2.23 6.93
CA LYS A 336 -6.28 1.46 8.15
C LYS A 336 -5.04 0.66 8.54
N VAL A 337 -4.70 0.70 9.83
CA VAL A 337 -3.68 -0.15 10.44
C VAL A 337 -4.39 -1.18 11.32
N ILE A 338 -4.39 -2.44 10.87
CA ILE A 338 -5.08 -3.53 11.56
C ILE A 338 -4.08 -4.48 12.18
N ASN A 339 -4.29 -4.80 13.45
CA ASN A 339 -3.58 -5.88 14.12
C ASN A 339 -4.24 -7.22 13.77
N VAL A 340 -3.47 -8.07 13.11
CA VAL A 340 -3.92 -9.38 12.61
C VAL A 340 -4.22 -10.36 13.73
N GLU A 341 -3.59 -10.19 14.90
CA GLU A 341 -3.75 -11.10 16.03
C GLU A 341 -5.00 -10.77 16.85
N THR A 342 -5.22 -9.49 17.09
CA THR A 342 -6.34 -8.98 17.90
C THR A 342 -7.59 -8.66 17.07
N ASN A 343 -7.48 -8.61 15.74
CA ASN A 343 -8.51 -8.20 14.78
C ASN A 343 -9.04 -6.78 14.99
N ARG A 344 -8.21 -5.89 15.53
CA ARG A 344 -8.61 -4.51 15.82
C ARG A 344 -7.95 -3.55 14.85
N CYS A 345 -8.73 -2.59 14.38
CA CYS A 345 -8.19 -1.40 13.75
C CYS A 345 -7.62 -0.50 14.85
N ILE A 346 -6.32 -0.25 14.81
CA ILE A 346 -5.62 0.52 15.86
C ILE A 346 -5.52 1.98 15.48
N ARG A 347 -5.19 2.26 14.22
CA ARG A 347 -5.05 3.62 13.68
C ARG A 347 -5.71 3.72 12.32
N ILE A 348 -6.20 4.92 12.02
CA ILE A 348 -6.64 5.32 10.68
C ILE A 348 -5.86 6.59 10.33
N LEU A 349 -4.90 6.48 9.43
CA LEU A 349 -4.08 7.62 8.98
C LEU A 349 -4.79 8.31 7.82
N GLY A 350 -4.68 9.64 7.74
CA GLY A 350 -5.33 10.41 6.68
C GLY A 350 -6.86 10.48 6.80
N LYS A 351 -7.43 10.22 7.98
CA LYS A 351 -8.90 10.28 8.16
C LYS A 351 -9.45 11.66 7.88
N GLN A 352 -8.71 12.71 8.24
CA GLN A 352 -9.09 14.11 8.04
C GLN A 352 -8.79 14.61 6.61
N GLU A 353 -8.05 13.83 5.82
CA GLU A 353 -7.66 14.21 4.47
C GLU A 353 -8.71 13.75 3.45
N ASN A 354 -9.09 14.64 2.55
CA ASN A 354 -10.06 14.34 1.49
C ASN A 354 -9.37 13.74 0.25
N ILE A 355 -8.58 12.70 0.44
CA ILE A 355 -7.86 12.00 -0.64
C ILE A 355 -8.04 10.48 -0.52
N ARG A 356 -8.29 9.83 -1.66
CA ARG A 356 -8.41 8.38 -1.73
C ARG A 356 -7.04 7.76 -1.97
N MET A 357 -6.45 7.22 -0.91
CA MET A 357 -5.13 6.58 -0.94
C MET A 357 -5.17 5.27 -1.72
N MET A 358 -4.24 5.03 -2.65
CA MET A 358 -4.24 3.85 -3.52
C MET A 358 -3.13 2.88 -3.17
N GLN A 359 -1.90 3.20 -3.56
CA GLN A 359 -0.74 2.35 -3.33
C GLN A 359 0.05 2.87 -2.14
N LEU A 360 0.47 1.96 -1.27
CA LEU A 360 1.20 2.22 -0.04
C LEU A 360 2.60 1.61 -0.12
N ALA A 361 3.57 2.32 0.43
CA ALA A 361 4.89 1.81 0.75
C ALA A 361 5.25 2.24 2.17
N LEU A 362 5.87 1.35 2.93
CA LEU A 362 6.23 1.59 4.31
C LEU A 362 7.75 1.56 4.47
N PHE A 363 8.26 2.58 5.14
CA PHE A 363 9.64 2.66 5.59
C PHE A 363 9.65 2.59 7.12
N GLN A 364 10.32 1.60 7.71
CA GLN A 364 10.49 1.47 9.17
C GLN A 364 11.97 1.41 9.58
N GLY A 365 12.88 1.58 8.60
CA GLY A 365 14.31 1.64 8.83
C GLY A 365 14.75 2.91 9.58
N VAL A 366 16.01 2.88 10.03
CA VAL A 366 16.72 4.10 10.42
C VAL A 366 17.47 4.57 9.19
N ALA A 367 17.17 5.77 8.69
CA ALA A 367 17.88 6.35 7.55
C ALA A 367 19.38 6.39 7.88
N LYS A 368 20.19 5.56 7.20
CA LYS A 368 21.59 5.39 7.59
C LYS A 368 22.42 6.63 7.24
N LYS A 369 22.76 7.44 8.24
CA LYS A 369 24.06 8.12 8.29
C LYS A 369 25.03 7.23 9.10
N HIS A 370 25.69 6.29 8.41
CA HIS A 370 26.84 5.54 8.94
C HIS A 370 26.66 4.75 10.26
N ARG A 371 25.66 3.86 10.44
CA ARG A 371 25.68 2.95 11.62
C ARG A 371 25.15 1.53 11.37
N ALA A 372 25.68 0.60 12.18
CA ALA A 372 25.34 -0.83 12.19
C ALA A 372 23.88 -1.07 12.63
N ALA A 373 23.30 -2.18 12.17
CA ALA A 373 21.94 -2.59 12.52
C ALA A 373 21.80 -2.79 14.03
N ILE A 374 20.81 -2.14 14.65
CA ILE A 374 20.49 -2.26 16.08
C ILE A 374 19.39 -3.31 16.22
N THR A 375 19.55 -4.28 17.12
CA THR A 375 18.53 -5.31 17.38
C THR A 375 17.34 -4.74 18.16
N ILE A 376 16.16 -5.35 17.99
CA ILE A 376 14.92 -4.92 18.66
C ILE A 376 15.06 -4.99 20.19
N GLU A 377 15.78 -6.00 20.69
CA GLU A 377 16.07 -6.18 22.13
C GLU A 377 16.97 -5.05 22.68
N MET A 378 17.93 -4.56 21.89
CA MET A 378 18.75 -3.42 22.28
C MET A 378 17.94 -2.11 22.31
N LYS A 379 16.95 -1.93 21.42
CA LYS A 379 16.03 -0.78 21.46
C LYS A 379 15.07 -0.81 22.66
N ALA A 380 14.70 -2.01 23.13
CA ALA A 380 13.85 -2.17 24.30
C ALA A 380 14.58 -1.88 25.63
N SER A 381 15.91 -1.84 25.61
CA SER A 381 16.69 -1.34 26.75
C SER A 381 16.64 0.19 26.79
N GLU A 382 16.31 0.78 27.94
CA GLU A 382 16.27 2.23 28.18
C GLU A 382 17.69 2.83 28.21
N ASN A 383 18.47 2.63 27.15
CA ASN A 383 19.81 3.20 27.03
C ASN A 383 19.73 4.62 26.44
N PRO A 384 20.18 5.67 27.16
CA PRO A 384 20.08 7.06 26.73
C PRO A 384 20.77 7.34 25.38
N VAL A 385 21.81 6.58 25.02
CA VAL A 385 22.55 6.75 23.75
C VAL A 385 21.74 6.27 22.55
N LEU A 386 20.85 5.28 22.74
CA LEU A 386 19.97 4.73 21.70
C LEU A 386 18.70 5.57 21.51
N GLN A 387 18.26 6.31 22.52
CA GLN A 387 17.11 7.23 22.44
C GLN A 387 17.35 8.39 21.44
N ASN A 388 18.61 8.76 21.22
CA ASN A 388 18.99 9.77 20.21
C ASN A 388 18.85 9.27 18.75
N ILE A 389 18.62 7.97 18.53
CA ILE A 389 18.40 7.40 17.19
C ILE A 389 16.90 7.16 17.01
N GLN A 390 16.14 8.23 16.77
CA GLN A 390 14.72 8.10 16.48
C GLN A 390 14.52 7.63 15.05
N ALA A 391 13.96 6.43 14.89
CA ALA A 391 13.44 5.99 13.60
C ALA A 391 12.23 6.85 13.24
N ASP A 392 12.20 7.34 11.99
CA ASP A 392 11.09 8.09 11.40
C ASP A 392 10.27 7.17 10.48
N PRO A 393 9.40 6.30 11.04
CA PRO A 393 8.61 5.39 10.23
C PRO A 393 7.66 6.20 9.37
N THR A 394 7.76 6.00 8.07
CA THR A 394 7.06 6.81 7.07
C THR A 394 6.23 5.89 6.18
N VAL A 395 4.93 6.16 6.09
CA VAL A 395 4.07 5.58 5.06
C VAL A 395 4.01 6.57 3.91
N ILE A 396 4.46 6.13 2.74
CA ILE A 396 4.31 6.86 1.49
C ILE A 396 3.10 6.29 0.75
N CYS A 397 2.22 7.16 0.27
CA CYS A 397 1.07 6.72 -0.50
C CYS A 397 0.78 7.58 -1.73
N THR A 398 0.23 6.95 -2.76
CA THR A 398 -0.36 7.61 -3.93
C THR A 398 -1.85 7.86 -3.70
N ALA A 399 -2.44 8.80 -4.43
CA ALA A 399 -3.88 9.06 -4.36
C ALA A 399 -4.56 8.99 -5.73
N PHE A 400 -5.84 8.65 -5.73
CA PHE A 400 -6.64 8.51 -6.94
C PHE A 400 -6.71 9.82 -7.73
N LYS A 401 -6.31 9.79 -9.01
CA LYS A 401 -6.26 10.94 -9.93
C LYS A 401 -5.44 12.13 -9.42
N LYS A 402 -4.41 11.88 -8.61
CA LYS A 402 -3.47 12.91 -8.15
C LYS A 402 -2.08 12.65 -8.72
N ASN A 403 -1.43 13.71 -9.15
CA ASN A 403 -0.02 13.74 -9.58
C ASN A 403 0.94 13.90 -8.38
N ARG A 404 0.46 13.69 -7.16
CA ARG A 404 1.22 13.81 -5.92
C ARG A 404 1.24 12.51 -5.14
N PHE A 405 2.35 12.29 -4.43
CA PHE A 405 2.44 11.29 -3.38
C PHE A 405 2.60 11.99 -2.04
N TYR A 406 2.08 11.34 -1.01
CA TYR A 406 1.92 11.90 0.34
C TYR A 406 2.73 11.07 1.33
N MET A 407 3.34 11.73 2.31
CA MET A 407 4.09 11.07 3.36
C MET A 407 3.42 11.27 4.71
N PHE A 408 3.11 10.15 5.37
CA PHE A 408 2.62 10.11 6.74
C PHE A 408 3.75 9.65 7.65
N THR A 409 4.15 10.53 8.56
CA THR A 409 5.20 10.26 9.54
C THR A 409 4.60 10.24 10.95
N LYS A 410 5.43 10.42 11.98
CA LYS A 410 4.96 10.68 13.35
C LYS A 410 4.59 12.14 13.59
N ARG A 411 5.06 13.05 12.74
CA ARG A 411 4.89 14.49 12.91
C ARG A 411 3.61 14.92 12.19
N GLU A 412 2.81 15.71 12.89
CA GLU A 412 1.74 16.47 12.24
C GLU A 412 2.38 17.61 11.42
N PRO A 413 1.71 18.11 10.38
CA PRO A 413 2.22 19.24 9.61
C PRO A 413 2.43 20.45 10.54
N GLU A 414 3.57 21.15 10.36
CA GLU A 414 3.84 22.38 11.11
C GLU A 414 2.79 23.44 10.75
N ASP A 415 2.25 24.14 11.76
CA ASP A 415 1.38 25.31 11.53
C ASP A 415 2.15 26.31 10.66
N THR A 416 1.60 26.60 9.48
CA THR A 416 2.17 27.50 8.45
C THR A 416 2.37 28.92 8.98
N LYS A 417 3.44 29.15 9.76
CA LYS A 417 3.85 30.47 10.26
C LYS A 417 4.88 31.13 9.35
N SER A 418 5.49 30.39 8.41
CA SER A 418 6.41 30.91 7.40
C SER A 418 5.89 30.61 5.99
N ALA A 419 6.02 31.59 5.09
CA ALA A 419 5.60 31.48 3.69
C ALA A 419 6.40 30.45 2.88
N ASP A 420 7.56 30.00 3.40
CA ASP A 420 8.43 29.00 2.79
C ASP A 420 8.15 27.55 3.23
N SER A 421 7.24 27.33 4.20
CA SER A 421 6.93 25.99 4.73
C SER A 421 5.54 25.50 4.29
N ASP A 422 5.27 25.57 2.99
CA ASP A 422 4.08 24.93 2.44
C ASP A 422 4.24 23.40 2.49
N ARG A 423 3.18 22.71 2.93
CA ARG A 423 3.12 21.25 3.07
C ARG A 423 3.31 20.55 1.72
N ASP A 424 2.91 21.24 0.66
CA ASP A 424 2.86 20.76 -0.70
C ASP A 424 4.07 21.25 -1.50
N VAL A 425 5.11 20.41 -1.60
CA VAL A 425 6.38 20.78 -2.24
C VAL A 425 6.23 20.84 -3.76
N PHE A 426 6.55 21.99 -4.35
CA PHE A 426 6.60 22.19 -5.80
C PHE A 426 8.00 21.86 -6.35
N ASN A 427 8.25 20.58 -6.61
CA ASN A 427 9.51 20.09 -7.17
C ASN A 427 9.51 19.97 -8.71
N GLU A 428 8.39 20.27 -9.37
CA GLU A 428 8.28 20.38 -10.82
C GLU A 428 7.77 21.78 -11.18
N LYS A 429 8.07 22.24 -12.40
CA LYS A 429 7.44 23.46 -12.91
C LYS A 429 5.95 23.17 -13.12
N PRO A 430 5.03 23.93 -12.50
CA PRO A 430 3.59 23.72 -12.68
C PRO A 430 3.23 23.77 -14.16
N SER A 431 2.25 22.96 -14.58
CA SER A 431 1.78 22.99 -15.96
C SER A 431 1.12 24.35 -16.26
N LYS A 432 1.04 24.74 -17.54
CA LYS A 432 0.37 26.01 -17.90
C LYS A 432 -1.08 26.05 -17.43
N GLU A 433 -1.76 24.91 -17.42
CA GLU A 433 -3.13 24.77 -16.92
C GLU A 433 -3.21 24.94 -15.40
N GLU A 434 -2.24 24.39 -14.66
CA GLU A 434 -2.13 24.58 -13.20
C GLU A 434 -1.76 26.02 -12.84
N VAL A 435 -0.86 26.66 -13.58
CA VAL A 435 -0.58 28.09 -13.42
C VAL A 435 -1.85 28.89 -13.69
N MET A 436 -2.58 28.61 -14.77
CA MET A 436 -3.85 29.28 -15.09
C MET A 436 -4.91 29.04 -14.02
N ALA A 437 -5.02 27.82 -13.47
CA ALA A 437 -5.96 27.50 -12.40
C ALA A 437 -5.58 28.19 -11.08
N ALA A 438 -4.29 28.25 -10.74
CA ALA A 438 -3.80 29.00 -9.58
C ALA A 438 -4.07 30.51 -9.73
N THR A 439 -3.84 31.05 -10.93
CA THR A 439 -4.13 32.47 -11.24
C THR A 439 -5.63 32.76 -11.24
N GLN A 440 -6.49 31.77 -11.51
CA GLN A 440 -7.96 31.91 -11.42
C GLN A 440 -8.48 31.72 -9.99
N ALA A 441 -7.82 30.94 -9.15
CA ALA A 441 -8.16 30.78 -7.73
C ALA A 441 -7.85 32.05 -6.93
N GLU A 442 -6.81 32.79 -7.34
CA GLU A 442 -6.54 34.16 -6.89
C GLU A 442 -7.33 35.17 -7.73
N GLY A 443 -8.66 35.07 -7.70
CA GLY A 443 -9.46 36.27 -7.95
C GLY A 443 -9.01 37.37 -6.98
N PRO A 444 -9.02 38.67 -7.38
CA PRO A 444 -8.63 39.74 -6.48
C PRO A 444 -9.42 39.56 -5.19
N LYS A 445 -8.74 39.39 -4.05
CA LYS A 445 -9.40 39.37 -2.74
C LYS A 445 -10.24 40.64 -2.69
N ARG A 446 -11.55 40.51 -2.87
CA ARG A 446 -12.49 41.63 -2.77
C ARG A 446 -12.57 41.96 -1.30
N VAL A 447 -11.58 42.71 -0.82
CA VAL A 447 -11.64 43.26 0.52
C VAL A 447 -12.51 44.50 0.45
N SER A 448 -13.57 44.50 1.24
CA SER A 448 -14.53 45.58 1.33
C SER A 448 -14.19 46.46 2.53
N ASP A 449 -14.21 47.78 2.36
CA ASP A 449 -13.93 48.73 3.45
C ASP A 449 -15.10 48.88 4.45
N SER A 450 -16.25 48.28 4.13
CA SER A 450 -17.43 48.29 4.98
C SER A 450 -18.23 46.99 4.85
N ALA A 451 -18.91 46.63 5.93
CA ALA A 451 -19.86 45.53 5.98
C ALA A 451 -21.07 45.92 6.84
N ILE A 452 -22.23 45.36 6.53
CA ILE A 452 -23.44 45.51 7.33
C ILE A 452 -23.85 44.12 7.81
N ILE A 453 -23.97 43.95 9.13
CA ILE A 453 -24.49 42.72 9.72
C ILE A 453 -25.95 42.96 10.08
N HIS A 454 -26.84 42.31 9.35
CA HIS A 454 -28.27 42.31 9.66
C HIS A 454 -28.54 41.35 10.81
N THR A 455 -29.09 41.87 11.91
CA THR A 455 -29.50 41.06 13.06
C THR A 455 -31.00 41.19 13.29
N SER A 456 -31.57 40.27 14.07
CA SER A 456 -32.98 40.33 14.46
C SER A 456 -33.35 41.56 15.30
N MET A 457 -32.36 42.32 15.79
CA MET A 457 -32.53 43.52 16.62
C MET A 457 -32.11 44.80 15.89
N GLY A 458 -31.73 44.72 14.61
CA GLY A 458 -31.30 45.85 13.79
C GLY A 458 -29.98 45.63 13.06
N ASP A 459 -29.55 46.65 12.32
CA ASP A 459 -28.39 46.58 11.44
C ASP A 459 -27.14 47.18 12.10
N ILE A 460 -26.06 46.40 12.11
CA ILE A 460 -24.76 46.84 12.62
C ILE A 460 -23.86 47.18 11.44
N HIS A 461 -23.50 48.46 11.33
CA HIS A 461 -22.59 48.97 10.31
C HIS A 461 -21.15 48.87 10.81
N ILE A 462 -20.29 48.20 10.05
CA ILE A 462 -18.89 47.94 10.39
C ILE A 462 -18.00 48.56 9.33
N LYS A 463 -16.99 49.31 9.77
CA LYS A 463 -15.90 49.77 8.92
C LYS A 463 -14.72 48.82 9.08
N LEU A 464 -14.24 48.28 7.97
CA LEU A 464 -13.13 47.34 7.94
C LEU A 464 -11.86 48.09 7.50
N PHE A 465 -10.70 47.66 7.99
CA PHE A 465 -9.40 48.22 7.63
C PHE A 465 -8.55 47.10 7.00
N PRO A 466 -8.66 46.88 5.67
CA PRO A 466 -7.98 45.78 4.99
C PRO A 466 -6.45 45.91 4.89
N VAL A 467 -5.91 47.10 5.10
CA VAL A 467 -4.53 47.49 4.75
C VAL A 467 -3.80 48.07 5.98
N GLU A 468 -3.85 47.34 7.10
CA GLU A 468 -2.92 47.54 8.23
C GLU A 468 -1.91 46.40 8.32
#